data_AF-A0A0C2MYT2-F1
#
_entry.id   AF-A0A0C2MYT2-F1
#
_cell.length_a   1.000
_cell.length_b   1.000
_cell.length_c   1.000
_cell.angle_alpha   90.00
_cell.angle_beta   90.00
_cell.angle_gamma   90.00
#
_symmetry.space_group_name_H-M   'P 1'
#
loop_
_entity.id
_entity.type
_entity.pdbx_description
1 polymer ?
#
loop_
_entity_poly.entity_id
_entity_poly.type
_entity_poly.pdbx_seq_one_letter_code
_entity_poly.pdbx_strand_id
1 'polypeptide(L)'
;MSESVLSDPQSNQDDLKFCKICFGTELSARAKKRKLISPCMCKGTMKYVHEDCLFRWMSCKFGTRCELCGFSIKIVKRLKPLSHWTRPRLTPVDVMWPIASLIGICTSIVILWFSTDFTSSDGVFYTILVLGK
;
A
#
# COMPACT_ATOMS: atom_id res chain seq x y z
N MET A 1 62.68 15.54 5.08
CA MET A 1 61.70 14.64 5.72
C MET A 1 60.38 15.38 5.82
N SER A 2 59.57 15.41 4.76
CA SER A 2 58.61 14.37 4.31
C SER A 2 57.38 14.29 5.20
N GLU A 3 56.27 14.92 4.77
CA GLU A 3 55.00 14.29 4.36
C GLU A 3 54.15 13.79 5.55
N SER A 4 52.87 14.13 5.70
CA SER A 4 51.81 14.10 4.70
C SER A 4 50.61 14.94 5.18
N VAL A 5 50.30 16.03 4.46
CA VAL A 5 48.97 16.64 4.52
C VAL A 5 48.08 15.69 3.74
N LEU A 6 47.26 14.92 4.46
CA LEU A 6 46.28 14.03 3.87
C LEU A 6 45.37 14.87 2.98
N SER A 7 45.44 14.62 1.68
CA SER A 7 44.57 15.18 0.66
C SER A 7 43.14 14.72 0.96
N ASP A 8 42.36 15.61 1.56
CA ASP A 8 40.92 15.48 1.63
C ASP A 8 40.41 15.31 0.18
N PRO A 9 39.67 14.24 -0.16
CA PRO A 9 39.12 14.13 -1.48
C PRO A 9 38.08 15.23 -1.62
N GLN A 10 38.43 16.31 -2.34
CA GLN A 10 37.50 17.28 -2.90
C GLN A 10 36.54 16.56 -3.85
N SER A 11 35.57 15.87 -3.26
CA SER A 11 34.32 15.53 -3.90
C SER A 11 33.46 16.78 -3.78
N ASN A 12 33.26 17.48 -4.89
CA ASN A 12 32.33 18.60 -5.09
C ASN A 12 31.23 18.68 -4.02
N GLN A 13 31.46 19.44 -2.94
CA GLN A 13 30.50 19.59 -1.84
C GLN A 13 29.42 20.64 -2.14
N ASP A 14 29.55 21.36 -3.26
CA ASP A 14 28.72 22.51 -3.62
C ASP A 14 27.36 22.15 -4.23
N ASP A 15 27.10 20.87 -4.51
CA ASP A 15 25.85 20.37 -5.11
C ASP A 15 25.05 19.41 -4.20
N LEU A 16 25.42 19.33 -2.91
CA LEU A 16 24.68 18.53 -1.94
C LEU A 16 23.31 19.17 -1.66
N LYS A 17 22.25 18.52 -2.17
CA LYS A 17 20.87 18.94 -1.95
C LYS A 17 20.35 18.31 -0.66
N PHE A 18 19.74 19.15 0.18
CA PHE A 18 19.17 18.73 1.47
C PHE A 18 17.64 18.85 1.46
N CYS A 19 16.97 17.94 2.15
CA CYS A 19 15.53 18.01 2.37
C CYS A 19 15.19 19.09 3.39
N LYS A 20 14.33 20.06 3.05
CA LYS A 20 13.93 21.14 3.98
C LYS A 20 13.18 20.68 5.24
N ILE A 21 12.67 19.45 5.26
CA ILE A 21 11.82 18.93 6.35
C ILE A 21 12.65 18.13 7.36
N CYS A 22 13.54 17.26 6.87
CA CYS A 22 14.33 16.38 7.72
C CYS A 22 15.83 16.69 7.72
N PHE A 23 16.25 17.72 6.98
CA PHE A 23 17.64 18.19 6.84
C PHE A 23 18.64 17.11 6.38
N GLY A 24 18.15 15.99 5.85
CA GLY A 24 18.96 14.90 5.31
C GLY A 24 19.30 15.11 3.83
N THR A 25 20.40 14.51 3.40
CA THR A 25 20.81 14.40 2.00
C THR A 25 20.15 13.19 1.35
N GLU A 26 20.33 13.05 0.04
CA GLU A 26 19.89 11.87 -0.74
C GLU A 26 20.49 10.56 -0.18
N LEU A 27 21.67 10.63 0.47
CA LEU A 27 22.37 9.48 1.05
C LEU A 27 22.08 9.26 2.55
N SER A 28 21.75 10.30 3.32
CA SER A 28 21.64 10.20 4.79
C SER A 28 20.25 9.84 5.31
N ALA A 29 19.23 9.76 4.46
CA ALA A 29 17.84 9.59 4.90
C ALA A 29 17.41 8.13 5.18
N ARG A 30 18.13 7.39 6.02
CA ARG A 30 17.76 6.11 6.70
C ARG A 30 17.16 4.96 5.85
N ALA A 31 17.06 5.09 4.54
CA ALA A 31 16.73 4.01 3.61
C ALA A 31 17.19 4.45 2.23
N LYS A 32 18.02 3.63 1.59
CA LYS A 32 18.56 3.70 0.21
C LYS A 32 17.53 3.95 -0.91
N LYS A 33 16.26 4.26 -0.59
CA LYS A 33 15.10 4.32 -1.49
C LYS A 33 14.32 5.64 -1.46
N ARG A 34 14.79 6.69 -0.77
CA ARG A 34 14.06 7.97 -0.71
C ARG A 34 14.63 8.98 -1.70
N LYS A 35 13.89 9.24 -2.77
CA LYS A 35 14.27 10.24 -3.79
C LYS A 35 13.98 11.66 -3.30
N LEU A 36 14.93 12.56 -3.52
CA LEU A 36 14.76 14.00 -3.32
C LEU A 36 14.06 14.60 -4.56
N ILE A 37 12.98 15.36 -4.35
CA ILE A 37 12.15 15.93 -5.41
C ILE A 37 11.97 17.44 -5.20
N SER A 38 11.65 18.16 -6.28
CA SER A 38 11.28 19.58 -6.24
C SER A 38 9.79 19.77 -6.54
N PRO A 39 8.91 19.73 -5.53
CA PRO A 39 7.45 19.78 -5.72
C PRO A 39 6.91 21.18 -6.04
N CYS A 40 7.74 22.22 -5.93
CA CYS A 40 7.34 23.61 -6.13
C CYS A 40 8.44 24.42 -6.83
N MET A 41 8.07 25.60 -7.32
CA MET A 41 8.97 26.54 -8.01
C MET A 41 9.78 27.43 -7.05
N CYS A 42 9.98 26.99 -5.80
CA CYS A 42 10.84 27.72 -4.86
C CYS A 42 12.28 27.77 -5.38
N LYS A 43 13.00 28.85 -5.06
CA LYS A 43 14.42 29.01 -5.40
C LYS A 43 15.31 28.52 -4.26
N GLY A 44 16.56 28.17 -4.57
CA GLY A 44 17.54 27.71 -3.58
C GLY A 44 17.28 26.30 -3.02
N THR A 45 17.74 26.06 -1.80
CA THR A 45 17.65 24.78 -1.08
C THR A 45 16.24 24.43 -0.61
N MET A 46 15.38 25.44 -0.44
CA MET A 46 13.99 25.30 0.03
C MET A 46 13.06 24.57 -0.94
N LYS A 47 13.51 24.30 -2.18
CA LYS A 47 12.73 23.56 -3.17
C LYS A 47 12.82 22.05 -3.00
N TYR A 48 13.81 21.53 -2.28
CA TYR A 48 14.08 20.10 -2.21
C TYR A 48 13.43 19.43 -0.99
N VAL A 49 12.70 18.34 -1.24
CA VAL A 49 11.99 17.56 -0.22
C VAL A 49 12.05 16.08 -0.58
N HIS A 50 12.21 15.17 0.38
CA HIS A 50 12.02 13.74 0.10
C HIS A 50 10.54 13.43 -0.19
N GLU A 51 10.27 12.49 -1.10
CA GLU A 51 8.90 12.04 -1.41
C GLU A 51 8.10 11.66 -0.15
N ASP A 52 8.70 10.87 0.74
CA ASP A 52 8.09 10.47 2.02
C ASP A 52 7.86 11.64 2.97
N CYS A 53 8.80 12.60 3.02
CA CYS A 53 8.67 13.79 3.86
C CYS A 53 7.55 14.70 3.35
N LEU A 54 7.43 14.87 2.03
CA LEU A 54 6.36 15.64 1.40
C LEU A 54 5.01 14.98 1.66
N PHE A 55 4.91 13.66 1.50
CA PHE A 55 3.68 12.92 1.75
C PHE A 55 3.23 13.06 3.20
N ARG A 56 4.15 12.87 4.16
CA ARG A 56 3.83 13.01 5.59
C ARG A 56 3.44 14.44 5.96
N TRP A 57 4.13 15.43 5.40
CA TRP A 57 3.79 16.84 5.60
C TRP A 57 2.39 17.18 5.09
N MET A 58 2.01 16.72 3.89
CA MET A 58 0.65 16.92 3.38
C MET A 58 -0.41 16.20 4.21
N SER A 59 -0.13 14.98 4.68
CA SER A 59 -1.05 14.25 5.56
C SER A 59 -1.34 14.97 6.88
N CYS A 60 -0.40 15.79 7.37
CA CYS A 60 -0.60 16.57 8.59
C CYS A 60 -1.15 17.99 8.33
N LYS A 61 -0.82 18.61 7.19
CA LYS A 61 -1.14 20.01 6.90
C LYS A 61 -2.33 20.22 5.94
N PHE A 62 -2.89 19.15 5.36
CA PHE A 62 -4.04 19.17 4.42
C PHE A 62 -3.93 20.22 3.30
N GLY A 63 -2.71 20.62 2.93
CA GLY A 63 -2.45 21.70 1.99
C GLY A 63 -1.84 21.17 0.70
N THR A 64 -2.51 21.39 -0.44
CA THR A 64 -2.01 21.09 -1.78
C THR A 64 -1.23 22.26 -2.40
N ARG A 65 -0.95 23.30 -1.63
CA ARG A 65 -0.24 24.51 -2.07
C ARG A 65 1.05 24.67 -1.29
N CYS A 66 2.09 25.15 -1.96
CA CYS A 66 3.32 25.54 -1.30
C CYS A 66 3.07 26.77 -0.43
N GLU A 67 3.50 26.73 0.84
CA GLU A 67 3.35 27.84 1.80
C GLU A 67 4.18 29.09 1.44
N LEU A 68 5.23 28.94 0.62
CA LEU A 68 6.14 30.02 0.27
C LEU A 68 5.82 30.66 -1.08
N CYS A 69 5.55 29.84 -2.11
CA CYS A 69 5.33 30.34 -3.46
C CYS A 69 3.88 30.19 -3.96
N GLY A 70 2.97 29.64 -3.14
CA GLY A 70 1.57 29.44 -3.52
C GLY A 70 1.33 28.39 -4.62
N PHE A 71 2.39 27.81 -5.20
CA PHE A 71 2.29 26.86 -6.30
C PHE A 71 1.50 25.60 -5.90
N SER A 72 0.58 25.17 -6.75
CA SER A 72 -0.21 23.95 -6.55
C SER A 72 0.66 22.71 -6.74
N ILE A 73 0.92 22.00 -5.66
CA ILE A 73 1.70 20.76 -5.65
C ILE A 73 0.77 19.63 -6.10
N LYS A 74 0.99 19.07 -7.29
CA LYS A 74 0.27 17.89 -7.79
C LYS A 74 1.02 16.62 -7.40
N ILE A 75 0.52 15.88 -6.42
CA ILE A 75 1.05 14.54 -6.10
C ILE A 75 0.38 13.52 -7.03
N VAL A 76 1.17 12.91 -7.91
CA VAL A 76 0.73 11.74 -8.67
C VAL A 76 1.17 10.49 -7.91
N LYS A 77 0.25 9.88 -7.16
CA LYS A 77 0.50 8.57 -6.52
C LYS A 77 0.57 7.53 -7.62
N ARG A 78 1.78 7.11 -8.00
CA ARG A 78 1.95 5.94 -8.86
C ARG A 78 1.78 4.70 -7.99
N LEU A 79 0.77 3.89 -8.29
CA LEU A 79 0.63 2.57 -7.68
C LEU A 79 1.91 1.79 -7.99
N LYS A 80 2.52 1.21 -6.96
CA LYS A 80 3.67 0.33 -7.17
C LYS A 80 3.20 -0.85 -8.03
N PRO A 81 3.98 -1.27 -9.04
CA PRO A 81 3.66 -2.48 -9.79
C PRO A 81 3.48 -3.66 -8.84
N LEU A 82 2.57 -4.58 -9.17
CA LEU A 82 2.12 -5.68 -8.29
C LEU A 82 3.28 -6.53 -7.73
N SER A 83 4.43 -6.56 -8.41
CA SER A 83 5.64 -7.28 -7.98
C SER A 83 6.29 -6.75 -6.70
N HIS A 84 6.09 -5.48 -6.34
CA HIS A 84 6.71 -4.86 -5.15
C HIS A 84 5.66 -4.53 -4.06
N TRP A 85 4.45 -5.07 -4.16
CA TRP A 85 3.44 -4.94 -3.13
C TRP A 85 3.87 -5.69 -1.86
N THR A 86 4.05 -4.94 -0.78
CA THR A 86 4.22 -5.52 0.54
C THR A 86 2.91 -6.17 0.94
N ARG A 87 2.93 -7.45 1.32
CA ARG A 87 1.73 -8.15 1.76
C ARG A 87 1.07 -7.38 2.90
N PRO A 88 -0.24 -7.07 2.82
CA PRO A 88 -0.94 -6.47 3.95
C PRO A 88 -0.82 -7.39 5.17
N ARG A 89 -0.81 -6.81 6.37
CA ARG A 89 -0.88 -7.60 7.61
C ARG A 89 -2.31 -8.10 7.76
N LEU A 90 -2.62 -9.25 7.15
CA LEU A 90 -3.89 -9.93 7.40
C LEU A 90 -3.83 -10.49 8.83
N THR A 91 -4.85 -10.18 9.62
CA THR A 91 -5.05 -10.84 10.91
C THR A 91 -5.82 -12.14 10.70
N PRO A 92 -5.72 -13.12 11.61
CA PRO A 92 -6.47 -14.37 11.49
C PRO A 92 -7.98 -14.14 11.33
N VAL A 93 -8.51 -13.13 12.02
CA VAL A 93 -9.95 -12.78 11.97
C VAL A 93 -10.40 -12.30 10.58
N ASP A 94 -9.53 -11.63 9.82
CA ASP A 94 -9.83 -11.17 8.45
C ASP A 94 -10.03 -12.35 7.47
N VAL A 95 -9.39 -13.49 7.76
CA VAL A 95 -9.46 -14.71 6.94
C VAL A 95 -10.54 -15.67 7.44
N MET A 96 -10.85 -15.62 8.74
CA MET A 96 -11.83 -16.51 9.35
C MET A 96 -13.26 -16.27 8.88
N TRP A 97 -13.70 -15.01 8.78
CA TRP A 97 -15.06 -14.66 8.36
C TRP A 97 -15.43 -15.16 6.94
N PRO A 98 -14.59 -14.96 5.90
CA PRO A 98 -14.90 -15.49 4.58
C PRO A 98 -14.89 -17.02 4.54
N ILE A 99 -14.00 -17.69 5.29
CA ILE A 99 -13.97 -19.16 5.37
C ILE A 99 -15.23 -19.69 6.04
N ALA A 100 -15.64 -19.12 7.17
CA ALA A 100 -16.86 -19.52 7.88
C ALA A 100 -18.11 -19.31 7.02
N SER A 101 -18.18 -18.20 6.29
CA SER A 101 -19.25 -17.94 5.33
C SER A 101 -19.29 -18.97 4.21
N LEU A 102 -18.14 -19.30 3.61
CA LEU A 102 -18.05 -20.33 2.57
C LEU A 102 -18.48 -21.71 3.07
N ILE A 103 -18.04 -22.11 4.27
CA ILE A 103 -18.45 -23.38 4.88
C ILE A 103 -19.96 -23.40 5.12
N GLY A 104 -20.52 -22.33 5.68
CA GLY A 104 -21.97 -22.22 5.91
C GLY A 104 -22.80 -22.25 4.62
N ILE A 105 -22.31 -21.61 3.56
CA ILE A 105 -22.94 -21.64 2.24
C ILE A 105 -22.88 -23.07 1.67
N CYS A 106 -21.72 -23.73 1.75
CA CYS A 106 -21.56 -25.11 1.28
C CYS A 106 -22.49 -26.08 2.02
N THR A 107 -22.57 -25.99 3.36
CA THR A 107 -23.47 -26.87 4.13
C THR A 107 -24.93 -26.61 3.81
N SER A 108 -25.33 -25.34 3.66
CA SER A 108 -26.70 -24.97 3.27
C SER A 108 -27.05 -25.51 1.89
N ILE A 109 -26.12 -25.40 0.93
CA ILE A 109 -26.28 -25.97 -0.41
C ILE A 109 -26.43 -27.48 -0.31
N VAL A 110 -25.55 -28.19 0.40
CA VAL A 110 -25.60 -29.65 0.56
C VAL A 110 -26.91 -30.12 1.22
N ILE A 111 -27.41 -29.38 2.22
CA ILE A 111 -28.70 -29.69 2.87
C ILE A 111 -29.85 -29.55 1.86
N LEU A 112 -29.81 -28.54 1.00
CA LEU A 112 -30.83 -28.36 -0.04
C LEU A 112 -30.76 -29.48 -1.10
N TRP A 113 -29.56 -29.89 -1.54
CA TRP A 113 -29.39 -31.04 -2.44
C TRP A 113 -29.95 -32.32 -1.82
N PHE A 114 -29.57 -32.61 -0.58
CA PHE A 114 -30.06 -33.78 0.14
C PHE A 114 -31.58 -33.74 0.33
N SER A 115 -32.15 -32.56 0.59
CA SER A 115 -33.60 -32.38 0.73
C SER A 115 -34.33 -32.57 -0.60
N THR A 116 -33.74 -32.15 -1.73
CA THR A 116 -34.30 -32.40 -3.07
C THR A 116 -34.18 -33.87 -3.49
N ASP A 117 -33.07 -34.54 -3.16
CA ASP A 117 -32.88 -35.98 -3.40
C ASP A 117 -33.82 -36.82 -2.53
N PHE A 118 -34.02 -36.42 -1.27
CA PHE A 118 -34.96 -37.06 -0.35
C PHE A 118 -36.42 -36.85 -0.79
N THR A 119 -36.78 -35.66 -1.28
CA THR A 119 -38.11 -35.39 -1.85
C THR A 119 -38.35 -36.18 -3.15
N SER A 120 -37.31 -36.45 -3.94
CA SER A 120 -37.40 -37.33 -5.12
C SER A 120 -37.50 -38.81 -4.74
N SER A 121 -36.80 -39.26 -3.69
CA SER A 121 -36.90 -40.61 -3.15
C SER A 121 -38.30 -40.87 -2.59
N ASP A 122 -38.79 -40.00 -1.70
CA ASP A 122 -40.07 -40.19 -1.03
C ASP A 122 -41.26 -39.90 -1.97
N GLY A 123 -41.14 -38.97 -2.91
CA GLY A 123 -42.18 -38.69 -3.90
C GLY A 123 -42.49 -39.87 -4.82
N VAL A 124 -41.48 -40.67 -5.17
CA VAL A 124 -41.66 -41.90 -5.98
C VAL A 124 -42.22 -43.04 -5.11
N PHE A 125 -41.83 -43.13 -3.84
CA PHE A 125 -42.41 -44.12 -2.91
C PHE A 125 -43.89 -43.83 -2.58
N TYR A 126 -44.27 -42.57 -2.33
CA TYR A 126 -45.66 -42.19 -2.07
C TYR A 126 -46.54 -42.35 -3.32
N THR A 127 -46.04 -42.03 -4.52
CA THR A 127 -46.81 -42.24 -5.76
C THR A 127 -46.97 -43.73 -6.13
N ILE A 128 -45.95 -44.57 -5.90
CA ILE A 128 -46.06 -46.03 -6.09
C ILE A 128 -46.99 -46.68 -5.07
N LEU A 129 -47.05 -46.19 -3.81
CA LEU A 129 -47.97 -46.70 -2.78
C LEU A 129 -49.44 -46.28 -3.01
N VAL A 130 -49.70 -45.11 -3.59
CA VAL A 130 -51.06 -44.59 -3.80
C VAL A 130 -51.72 -45.11 -5.09
N LEU A 131 -50.94 -45.48 -6.12
CA LEU A 131 -51.45 -46.10 -7.36
C LEU A 131 -51.63 -47.63 -7.31
N GLY A 132 -51.19 -48.27 -6.22
CA GLY A 132 -51.23 -49.72 -6.03
C GLY A 132 -52.39 -50.25 -5.18
N LYS A 133 -53.46 -49.48 -4.99
CA LYS A 133 -54.60 -49.84 -4.12
C LYS A 133 -55.93 -49.59 -4.81
#